data_AF-A0A7J7DX88-F1
#
_entry.id   AF-A0A7J7DX88-F1
#
_cell.length_a   1.000
_cell.length_b   1.000
_cell.length_c   1.000
_cell.angle_alpha   90.00
_cell.angle_beta   90.00
_cell.angle_gamma   90.00
#
_symmetry.space_group_name_H-M   'P 1'
#
loop_
_entity.id
_entity.type
_entity.pdbx_description
1 polymer ?
#
loop_
_entity_poly.entity_id
_entity_poly.type
_entity_poly.pdbx_seq_one_letter_code
_entity_poly.pdbx_strand_id
1 'polypeptide(L)'
;MRLRLPEKTKLHFVLLSPEFEAPKKKMRAALPSEIGMSHHVWNCSQAGALVASVMDGDLVGLGKAMSNDKIVEPKRIPLVPGMEGVKKAAI
;
A
#
# COMPACT_ATOMS: atom_id res chain seq x y z
N MET A 1 16.24 10.83 8.96
CA MET A 1 16.79 9.45 9.00
C MET A 1 16.60 8.83 7.62
N ARG A 2 17.64 8.20 7.02
CA ARG A 2 17.53 7.52 5.71
C ARG A 2 17.51 6.01 5.95
N LEU A 3 16.41 5.35 5.65
CA LEU A 3 16.32 3.89 5.64
C LEU A 3 17.02 3.37 4.38
N ARG A 4 17.84 2.32 4.53
CA ARG A 4 18.49 1.64 3.42
C ARG A 4 18.10 0.17 3.48
N LEU A 5 17.69 -0.39 2.34
CA LEU A 5 17.61 -1.83 2.20
C LEU A 5 19.03 -2.42 2.24
N PRO A 6 19.22 -3.62 2.80
CA PRO A 6 20.50 -4.33 2.72
C PRO A 6 20.96 -4.50 1.27
N GLU A 7 22.27 -4.42 1.02
CA GLU A 7 22.83 -4.36 -0.35
C GLU A 7 22.52 -5.60 -1.20
N LYS A 8 22.30 -6.76 -0.55
CA LYS A 8 21.99 -8.02 -1.25
C LYS A 8 20.51 -8.17 -1.61
N THR A 9 19.66 -7.24 -1.18
CA THR A 9 18.22 -7.31 -1.42
C THR A 9 17.89 -6.89 -2.86
N LYS A 10 17.28 -7.79 -3.63
CA LYS A 10 16.84 -7.51 -5.01
C LYS A 10 15.36 -7.15 -5.01
N LEU A 11 15.06 -5.85 -5.04
CA LEU A 11 13.70 -5.32 -5.11
C LEU A 11 13.49 -4.59 -6.44
N HIS A 12 12.43 -4.95 -7.15
CA HIS A 12 12.02 -4.29 -8.39
C HIS A 12 10.67 -3.61 -8.17
N PHE A 13 10.56 -2.36 -8.62
CA PHE A 13 9.29 -1.64 -8.67
C PHE A 13 8.78 -1.69 -10.11
N VAL A 14 7.61 -2.29 -10.30
CA VAL A 14 6.91 -2.32 -11.59
C VAL A 14 5.77 -1.31 -11.52
N LEU A 15 5.75 -0.35 -12.45
CA LEU A 15 4.71 0.66 -12.54
C LEU A 15 3.79 0.35 -13.73
N LEU A 16 2.49 0.23 -13.44
CA LEU A 16 1.43 0.20 -14.44
C LEU A 16 0.71 1.56 -14.43
N SER A 17 0.71 2.24 -15.57
CA SER A 17 -0.04 3.49 -15.75
C SER A 17 -1.21 3.24 -16.72
N PRO A 18 -2.45 3.04 -16.24
CA PRO A 18 -3.61 2.94 -17.11
C PRO A 18 -3.88 4.27 -17.81
N GLU A 19 -4.54 4.23 -18.97
CA GLU A 19 -5.14 5.43 -19.60
C GLU A 19 -6.38 5.87 -18.80
N PHE A 20 -6.13 6.41 -17.62
CA PHE A 20 -7.13 6.87 -16.68
C PHE A 20 -6.57 8.05 -15.90
N GLU A 21 -7.23 9.21 -16.00
CA GLU A 21 -6.88 10.35 -15.15
C GLU A 21 -7.61 10.22 -13.82
N ALA A 22 -6.89 9.92 -12.74
CA ALA A 22 -7.46 9.83 -11.41
C ALA A 22 -7.90 11.22 -10.92
N PRO A 23 -9.21 11.51 -10.78
CA PRO A 23 -9.65 12.82 -10.35
C PRO A 23 -9.32 13.02 -8.86
N LYS A 24 -8.25 13.78 -8.58
CA LYS A 24 -7.68 13.96 -7.22
C LYS A 24 -8.74 14.36 -6.18
N LYS A 25 -9.73 15.18 -6.58
CA LYS A 25 -10.85 15.60 -5.72
C LYS A 25 -11.73 14.42 -5.31
N LYS A 26 -12.14 13.56 -6.26
CA LYS A 26 -12.96 12.38 -5.96
C LYS A 26 -12.17 11.34 -5.15
N MET A 27 -10.88 11.14 -5.46
CA MET A 27 -10.00 10.20 -4.73
C MET A 27 -9.79 10.58 -3.26
N ARG A 28 -9.85 11.88 -2.94
CA ARG A 28 -9.80 12.38 -1.56
C ARG A 28 -11.17 12.34 -0.90
N ALA A 29 -12.23 12.72 -1.62
CA ALA A 29 -13.60 12.71 -1.11
C ALA A 29 -14.13 11.31 -0.77
N ALA A 30 -13.57 10.26 -1.37
CA ALA A 30 -13.93 8.87 -1.06
C ALA A 30 -13.39 8.36 0.29
N LEU A 31 -12.46 9.09 0.91
CA LEU A 31 -11.91 8.70 2.21
C LEU A 31 -12.90 9.04 3.32
N PRO A 32 -13.06 8.17 4.33
CA PRO A 32 -13.94 8.45 5.46
C PRO A 32 -13.36 9.59 6.30
N SER A 33 -14.23 10.39 6.91
CA SER A 33 -13.83 11.44 7.86
C SER A 33 -13.34 10.86 9.19
N GLU A 34 -13.80 9.64 9.52
CA GLU A 34 -13.49 8.96 10.78
C GLU A 34 -13.09 7.51 10.51
N ILE A 35 -12.24 6.96 11.37
CA ILE A 35 -11.80 5.57 11.32
C ILE A 35 -11.98 4.94 12.70
N GLY A 36 -12.30 3.65 12.72
CA GLY A 36 -12.32 2.89 13.97
C GLY A 36 -10.92 2.73 14.55
N MET A 37 -10.81 2.72 15.88
CA MET A 37 -9.53 2.54 16.59
C MET A 37 -8.81 1.25 16.17
N SER A 38 -9.54 0.15 15.92
CA SER A 38 -8.96 -1.11 15.45
C SER A 38 -8.26 -0.98 14.09
N HIS A 39 -8.85 -0.25 13.14
CA HIS A 39 -8.23 0.04 11.85
C HIS A 39 -7.04 0.99 11.99
N HIS A 40 -7.13 1.98 12.88
CA HIS A 40 -6.01 2.87 13.18
C HIS A 40 -4.80 2.09 13.72
N VAL A 41 -5.01 1.30 14.77
CA VAL A 41 -3.97 0.45 15.37
C VAL A 41 -3.37 -0.51 14.34
N TRP A 42 -4.22 -1.17 13.54
CA TRP A 42 -3.76 -2.06 12.47
C TRP A 42 -2.88 -1.33 11.44
N ASN A 43 -3.33 -0.21 10.89
CA ASN A 43 -2.54 0.52 9.90
C ASN A 43 -1.23 1.05 10.48
N CYS A 44 -1.21 1.48 11.73
CA CYS A 44 0.00 1.86 12.44
C CYS A 44 0.96 0.68 12.63
N SER A 45 0.45 -0.52 12.97
CA SER A 45 1.30 -1.71 13.07
C SER A 45 1.89 -2.10 11.72
N GLN A 46 1.11 -2.01 10.64
CA GLN A 46 1.62 -2.29 9.28
C GLN A 46 2.69 -1.28 8.85
N ALA A 47 2.54 0.00 9.21
CA ALA A 47 3.58 1.00 8.94
C ALA A 47 4.88 0.71 9.70
N GLY A 48 4.79 0.30 10.97
CA GLY A 48 5.95 -0.14 11.75
C GLY A 48 6.60 -1.40 11.16
N ALA A 49 5.80 -2.40 10.80
CA ALA A 49 6.26 -3.63 10.15
C ALA A 49 6.97 -3.35 8.82
N LEU A 50 6.46 -2.40 8.02
CA LEU A 50 7.09 -1.99 6.77
C LEU A 50 8.50 -1.43 7.00
N VAL A 51 8.67 -0.58 8.02
CA VAL A 51 10.00 -0.04 8.38
C VAL A 51 10.94 -1.14 8.85
N ALA A 52 10.49 -2.03 9.73
CA ALA A 52 11.27 -3.17 10.21
C ALA A 52 11.72 -4.07 9.04
N SER A 53 10.80 -4.44 8.16
CA SER A 53 11.11 -5.25 6.98
C SER A 53 12.12 -4.59 6.03
N VAL A 54 12.09 -3.26 5.88
CA VAL A 54 13.12 -2.54 5.11
C VAL A 54 14.48 -2.64 5.79
N MET A 55 14.55 -2.50 7.11
CA MET A 55 15.81 -2.57 7.86
C MET A 55 16.41 -3.98 7.85
N ASP A 56 15.56 -5.00 7.95
CA ASP A 56 15.94 -6.41 7.98
C ASP A 56 16.18 -6.99 6.57
N GLY A 57 15.75 -6.28 5.53
CA GLY A 57 15.76 -6.79 4.15
C GLY A 57 14.75 -7.90 3.90
N ASP A 58 13.72 -8.05 4.75
CA ASP A 58 12.64 -9.02 4.60
C ASP A 58 11.63 -8.56 3.54
N LEU A 59 11.80 -9.02 2.30
CA LEU A 59 10.91 -8.68 1.20
C LEU A 59 9.51 -9.27 1.33
N VAL A 60 9.38 -10.42 1.99
CA VAL A 60 8.06 -11.06 2.19
C VAL A 60 7.26 -10.27 3.21
N GLY A 61 7.89 -9.89 4.33
CA GLY A 61 7.31 -8.98 5.32
C GLY A 61 6.97 -7.62 4.73
N LEU A 62 7.84 -7.06 3.88
CA LEU A 62 7.60 -5.80 3.18
C LEU A 62 6.32 -5.87 2.33
N GLY A 63 6.19 -6.90 1.49
CA GLY A 63 5.02 -7.10 0.64
C GLY A 63 3.74 -7.31 1.44
N LYS A 64 3.80 -8.09 2.53
CA LYS A 64 2.68 -8.30 3.45
C LYS A 64 2.26 -6.99 4.13
N ALA A 65 3.20 -6.23 4.69
CA ALA A 65 2.91 -4.96 5.36
C ALA A 65 2.24 -3.96 4.39
N MET A 66 2.79 -3.84 3.18
CA MET A 66 2.29 -2.92 2.14
C MET A 66 0.88 -3.28 1.64
N SER A 67 0.55 -4.58 1.55
CA SER A 67 -0.72 -5.04 0.95
C SER A 67 -1.92 -5.05 1.91
N ASN A 68 -1.74 -4.58 3.15
CA ASN A 68 -2.71 -4.75 4.24
C ASN A 68 -3.29 -3.42 4.77
N ASP A 69 -3.38 -2.40 3.92
CA ASP A 69 -4.09 -1.17 4.24
C ASP A 69 -5.60 -1.42 4.38
N LYS A 70 -6.17 -1.04 5.53
CA LYS A 70 -7.62 -1.14 5.80
C LYS A 70 -8.38 0.17 5.69
N ILE A 71 -7.70 1.29 5.40
CA ILE A 71 -8.28 2.63 5.47
C ILE A 71 -8.43 3.24 4.07
N VAL A 72 -7.33 3.35 3.32
CA VAL A 72 -7.30 4.19 2.11
C VAL A 72 -7.57 3.37 0.85
N GLU A 73 -6.83 2.29 0.67
CA GLU A 73 -6.88 1.43 -0.50
C GLU A 73 -8.28 0.86 -0.75
N PRO A 74 -9.00 0.29 0.25
CA PRO A 74 -10.34 -0.26 0.02
C PRO A 74 -11.36 0.78 -0.46
N LYS A 75 -11.14 2.06 -0.14
CA LYS A 75 -12.02 3.17 -0.57
C LYS A 75 -11.66 3.72 -1.94
N ARG A 76 -10.42 3.50 -2.40
CA ARG A 76 -9.92 3.99 -3.69
C ARG A 76 -9.97 2.96 -4.79
N ILE A 77 -9.83 1.67 -4.47
CA ILE A 77 -9.89 0.57 -5.45
C ILE A 77 -11.10 0.69 -6.40
N PRO A 78 -12.34 0.95 -5.93
CA PRO A 78 -13.49 1.05 -6.83
C PRO A 78 -13.44 2.20 -7.82
N LEU A 79 -12.58 3.20 -7.59
CA LEU A 79 -12.41 4.37 -8.44
C LEU A 79 -11.34 4.16 -9.52
N VAL A 80 -10.53 3.11 -9.43
CA VAL A 80 -9.44 2.82 -10.36
C VAL A 80 -9.84 1.64 -11.25
N PRO A 81 -10.11 1.85 -12.54
CA PRO A 81 -10.50 0.78 -13.46
C PRO A 81 -9.50 -0.38 -13.46
N GLY A 82 -9.99 -1.61 -13.27
CA GLY A 82 -9.18 -2.83 -13.35
C GLY A 82 -8.27 -3.10 -12.15
N MET A 83 -8.26 -2.25 -11.10
CA MET A 83 -7.34 -2.38 -9.97
C MET A 83 -7.42 -3.73 -9.27
N GLU A 84 -8.62 -4.24 -8.97
CA GLU A 84 -8.77 -5.56 -8.33
C GLU A 84 -8.20 -6.70 -9.18
N GLY A 85 -8.44 -6.65 -10.50
CA GLY A 85 -7.92 -7.63 -11.44
C GLY A 85 -6.40 -7.62 -11.48
N VAL A 86 -5.78 -6.43 -11.51
CA VAL A 86 -4.32 -6.26 -11.47
C VAL A 86 -3.75 -6.77 -10.15
N LYS A 87 -4.35 -6.43 -9.00
CA LYS A 87 -3.87 -6.93 -7.69
C LYS A 87 -3.91 -8.45 -7.62
N LYS A 88 -4.96 -9.07 -8.16
CA LYS A 88 -5.10 -10.54 -8.19
C LYS A 88 -4.07 -11.19 -9.11
N ALA A 89 -3.74 -10.57 -10.25
CA ALA A 89 -2.78 -11.10 -11.21
C ALA A 89 -1.31 -10.92 -10.77
N ALA A 90 -1.05 -10.07 -9.78
CA ALA A 90 0.30 -9.77 -9.28
C ALA A 90 0.78 -10.72 -8.16
N ILE A 91 -0.05 -11.67 -7.73
CA ILE A 91 0.21 -12.68 -6.68
C ILE A 91 0.29 -14.05 -7.34
#